data_AF-A0A9N8J9B7-F1
#
_entry.id   AF-A0A9N8J9B7-F1
#
_cell.length_a   1.000
_cell.length_b   1.000
_cell.length_c   1.000
_cell.angle_alpha   90.00
_cell.angle_beta   90.00
_cell.angle_gamma   90.00
#
_symmetry.space_group_name_H-M   'P 1'
#
loop_
_entity.id
_entity.type
_entity.pdbx_description
1 polymer ?
#
loop_
_entity_poly.entity_id
_entity_poly.type
_entity_poly.pdbx_seq_one_letter_code
_entity_poly.pdbx_strand_id
1 'polypeptide(L)'
;MLNSEINSLKFQYRITIGTTKPDGEVIKNFACECIRLMETSSQSKLRLSDACYLAVAALIRLYELEQDITYLFQAAYLLETGPVTEDAHPGKVLLVYLETELGLHSLAMKQYASLRVREIQQETMAHSLLTRVSVNHPFALDQRGEASVDPYEIIDTALDMFFATDKKLAHSQSSLMKQGQCDLVFELQELRDTLEHSFTRRMLILEQCRIARLTDNPFHPRTPDIRPSVLEYWTQDLKDSRDYAETFNLDGVGTESTPERRLHSGGKIPNINWISQAILSEDVWALLSSRPTVCSKPSNVTEEEAAAFAEAGSNELTPTEKSFVKPWAQLLQATKSLLGTNETKPDAGLLDRLATSIQQLSVTEILGTQKASGLPPSSYTLQPYFLLLDLIRSAAFFCNVATEIEKKKRQGNRLPPQPVQRIRDAVTKHFAALQALAREQKAKVDGRDMVQALREGATGDAMAEAEFLSQGIRAFATRAEASALDAWEGVLKVRLGLK
;
A
#
# COMPACT_ATOMS: atom_id res chain seq x y z
N MET A 1 -38.75 -9.55 15.20
CA MET A 1 -38.95 -8.19 14.70
C MET A 1 -37.62 -7.59 14.22
N LEU A 2 -36.58 -7.54 15.05
CA LEU A 2 -35.25 -7.05 14.62
C LEU A 2 -34.65 -7.83 13.44
N ASN A 3 -34.74 -9.18 13.42
CA ASN A 3 -34.27 -9.99 12.28
C ASN A 3 -35.06 -9.76 10.98
N SER A 4 -36.34 -9.36 11.05
CA SER A 4 -37.10 -9.03 9.84
C SER A 4 -36.73 -7.65 9.31
N GLU A 5 -36.49 -6.69 10.20
CA GLU A 5 -36.03 -5.34 9.83
C GLU A 5 -34.65 -5.39 9.17
N ILE A 6 -33.70 -6.14 9.75
CA ILE A 6 -32.36 -6.25 9.16
C ILE A 6 -32.37 -6.92 7.79
N ASN A 7 -33.22 -7.93 7.60
CA ASN A 7 -33.41 -8.56 6.29
C ASN A 7 -34.01 -7.57 5.28
N SER A 8 -34.97 -6.74 5.71
CA SER A 8 -35.50 -5.64 4.89
C SER A 8 -34.40 -4.67 4.46
N LEU A 9 -33.53 -4.24 5.37
CA LEU A 9 -32.39 -3.37 5.07
C LEU A 9 -31.37 -4.02 4.13
N LYS A 10 -31.11 -5.34 4.27
CA LYS A 10 -30.26 -6.07 3.30
C LYS A 10 -30.86 -6.06 1.89
N PHE A 11 -32.17 -6.28 1.75
CA PHE A 11 -32.85 -6.21 0.46
C PHE A 11 -32.82 -4.79 -0.12
N GLN A 12 -33.12 -3.79 0.71
CA GLN A 12 -33.06 -2.38 0.31
C GLN A 12 -31.66 -1.97 -0.13
N TYR A 13 -30.61 -2.33 0.62
CA TYR A 13 -29.24 -2.05 0.21
C TYR A 13 -28.94 -2.65 -1.16
N ARG A 14 -29.21 -3.96 -1.34
CA ARG A 14 -28.89 -4.67 -2.60
C ARG A 14 -29.60 -4.07 -3.80
N ILE A 15 -30.89 -3.76 -3.67
CA ILE A 15 -31.72 -3.26 -4.77
C ILE A 15 -31.43 -1.78 -5.02
N THR A 16 -31.45 -0.96 -3.97
CA THR A 16 -31.49 0.50 -4.08
C THR A 16 -30.10 1.13 -4.04
N ILE A 17 -29.15 0.60 -3.27
CA ILE A 17 -27.82 1.21 -3.11
C ILE A 17 -26.78 0.50 -3.96
N GLY A 18 -26.64 -0.82 -3.77
CA GLY A 18 -25.64 -1.65 -4.44
C GLY A 18 -25.84 -1.76 -5.95
N THR A 19 -27.08 -1.65 -6.44
CA THR A 19 -27.39 -1.77 -7.88
C THR A 19 -27.67 -0.40 -8.52
N THR A 20 -28.63 0.36 -7.99
CA THR A 20 -29.11 1.59 -8.66
C THR A 20 -28.30 2.85 -8.38
N LYS A 21 -27.37 2.84 -7.41
CA LYS A 21 -26.51 3.98 -7.03
C LYS A 21 -27.30 5.30 -6.90
N PRO A 22 -28.14 5.42 -5.86
CA PRO A 22 -29.08 6.51 -5.69
C PRO A 22 -28.35 7.78 -5.24
N ASP A 23 -29.08 8.87 -5.04
CA ASP A 23 -28.50 10.11 -4.52
C ASP A 23 -27.89 9.93 -3.11
N GLY A 24 -27.02 10.89 -2.73
CA GLY A 24 -26.34 10.85 -1.45
C GLY A 24 -27.29 10.94 -0.25
N GLU A 25 -28.44 11.59 -0.39
CA GLU A 25 -29.40 11.76 0.71
C GLU A 25 -30.10 10.44 1.06
N VAL A 26 -30.48 9.65 0.06
CA VAL A 26 -31.02 8.30 0.24
C VAL A 26 -30.00 7.39 0.94
N ILE A 27 -28.73 7.45 0.56
CA ILE A 27 -27.67 6.64 1.19
C ILE A 27 -27.42 7.09 2.64
N LYS A 28 -27.41 8.41 2.91
CA LYS A 28 -27.29 8.95 4.28
C LYS A 28 -28.43 8.50 5.18
N ASN A 29 -29.68 8.60 4.71
CA ASN A 29 -30.85 8.16 5.45
C ASN A 29 -30.78 6.66 5.78
N PHE A 30 -30.40 5.84 4.79
CA PHE A 30 -30.20 4.41 5.00
C PHE A 30 -29.11 4.11 6.05
N ALA A 31 -27.97 4.79 6.01
CA ALA A 31 -26.92 4.64 7.01
C ALA A 31 -27.41 5.02 8.41
N CYS A 32 -28.17 6.10 8.55
CA CYS A 32 -28.78 6.52 9.82
C CYS A 32 -29.76 5.47 10.36
N GLU A 33 -30.59 4.87 9.49
CA GLU A 33 -31.51 3.79 9.87
C GLU A 33 -30.74 2.57 10.40
N CYS A 34 -29.63 2.19 9.75
CA CYS A 34 -28.77 1.11 10.21
C CYS A 34 -28.16 1.39 11.58
N ILE A 35 -27.66 2.61 11.82
CA ILE A 35 -27.09 3.04 13.11
C ILE A 35 -28.14 2.99 14.23
N ARG A 36 -29.37 3.46 13.98
CA ARG A 36 -30.48 3.38 14.94
C ARG A 36 -30.87 1.93 15.26
N LEU A 37 -30.83 1.06 14.25
CA LEU A 37 -31.07 -0.36 14.45
C LEU A 37 -29.95 -1.00 15.30
N MET A 38 -28.69 -0.58 15.12
CA MET A 38 -27.58 -1.02 15.96
C MET A 38 -27.79 -0.67 17.43
N GLU A 39 -28.21 0.56 17.74
CA GLU A 39 -28.56 1.01 19.10
C GLU A 39 -29.63 0.11 19.71
N THR A 40 -30.73 -0.10 18.98
CA THR A 40 -31.83 -0.96 19.43
C THR A 40 -31.39 -2.42 19.65
N SER A 41 -30.47 -2.91 18.81
CA SER A 41 -29.90 -4.26 18.93
C SER A 41 -28.98 -4.41 20.15
N SER A 42 -28.19 -3.37 20.45
CA SER A 42 -27.28 -3.32 21.60
C SER A 42 -28.06 -3.40 22.92
N GLN A 43 -29.15 -2.63 23.03
CA GLN A 43 -30.04 -2.65 24.20
C GLN A 43 -30.72 -4.01 24.42
N SER A 44 -30.99 -4.75 23.34
CA SER A 44 -31.64 -6.06 23.37
C SER A 44 -30.67 -7.25 23.48
N LYS A 45 -29.36 -7.00 23.65
CA LYS A 45 -28.27 -8.01 23.70
C LYS A 45 -28.16 -8.90 22.45
N LEU A 46 -28.84 -8.53 21.37
CA LEU A 46 -28.72 -9.20 20.07
C LEU A 46 -27.64 -8.47 19.29
N ARG A 47 -26.46 -9.09 19.14
CA ARG A 47 -25.36 -8.51 18.35
C ARG A 47 -25.66 -8.67 16.86
N LEU A 48 -26.28 -7.65 16.27
CA LEU A 48 -26.59 -7.62 14.84
C LEU A 48 -25.43 -6.99 14.05
N SER A 49 -24.35 -7.76 13.86
CA SER A 49 -23.18 -7.36 13.07
C SER A 49 -23.56 -6.86 11.67
N ASP A 50 -24.63 -7.43 11.08
CA ASP A 50 -25.14 -7.06 9.76
C ASP A 50 -25.54 -5.58 9.64
N ALA A 51 -26.07 -4.97 10.70
CA ALA A 51 -26.50 -3.57 10.66
C ALA A 51 -25.28 -2.65 10.60
N CYS A 52 -24.22 -3.01 11.33
CA CYS A 52 -22.93 -2.35 11.25
C CYS A 52 -22.33 -2.48 9.84
N TYR A 53 -22.32 -3.69 9.26
CA TYR A 53 -21.79 -3.92 7.92
C TYR A 53 -22.57 -3.16 6.83
N LEU A 54 -23.90 -3.09 6.94
CA LEU A 54 -24.73 -2.30 6.03
C LEU A 54 -24.46 -0.80 6.15
N ALA A 55 -24.33 -0.27 7.37
CA ALA A 55 -23.98 1.13 7.59
C ALA A 55 -22.60 1.47 6.99
N VAL A 56 -21.61 0.62 7.24
CA VAL A 56 -20.24 0.76 6.72
C VAL A 56 -20.23 0.71 5.19
N ALA A 57 -20.94 -0.24 4.59
CA ALA A 57 -21.04 -0.33 3.13
C ALA A 57 -21.68 0.94 2.53
N ALA A 58 -22.73 1.47 3.17
CA ALA A 58 -23.37 2.72 2.74
C ALA A 58 -22.43 3.94 2.87
N LEU A 59 -21.64 4.03 3.94
CA LEU A 59 -20.64 5.09 4.11
C LEU A 59 -19.51 5.01 3.07
N ILE A 60 -19.05 3.80 2.72
CA ILE A 60 -18.07 3.62 1.63
C ILE A 60 -18.67 4.10 0.30
N ARG A 61 -19.96 3.84 0.04
CA ARG A 61 -20.65 4.37 -1.16
C ARG A 61 -20.79 5.88 -1.15
N LEU A 62 -21.04 6.50 0.01
CA LEU A 62 -21.04 7.95 0.14
C LEU A 62 -19.68 8.56 -0.15
N TYR A 63 -18.60 7.95 0.33
CA TYR A 63 -17.24 8.35 -0.02
C TYR A 63 -17.00 8.27 -1.54
N GLU A 64 -17.42 7.19 -2.20
CA GLU A 64 -17.28 7.07 -3.65
C GLU A 64 -18.01 8.17 -4.42
N LEU A 65 -19.20 8.56 -3.94
CA LEU A 65 -20.03 9.58 -4.57
C LEU A 65 -19.54 11.00 -4.32
N GLU A 66 -19.23 11.33 -3.06
CA GLU A 66 -18.94 12.70 -2.62
C GLU A 66 -17.44 12.99 -2.48
N GLN A 67 -16.58 11.97 -2.49
CA GLN A 67 -15.13 12.03 -2.26
C GLN A 67 -14.77 12.70 -0.92
N ASP A 68 -15.62 12.53 0.09
CA ASP A 68 -15.43 13.05 1.44
C ASP A 68 -14.92 11.94 2.38
N ILE A 69 -13.67 12.09 2.81
CA ILE A 69 -12.97 11.14 3.68
C ILE A 69 -13.64 10.96 5.04
N THR A 70 -14.48 11.92 5.46
CA THR A 70 -15.24 11.87 6.70
C THR A 70 -16.10 10.60 6.76
N TYR A 71 -16.69 10.18 5.64
CA TYR A 71 -17.49 8.94 5.61
C TYR A 71 -16.64 7.68 5.84
N LEU A 72 -15.42 7.62 5.30
CA LEU A 72 -14.51 6.51 5.58
C LEU A 72 -14.08 6.50 7.04
N PHE A 73 -13.85 7.68 7.62
CA PHE A 73 -13.47 7.83 9.02
C PHE A 73 -14.60 7.37 9.96
N GLN A 74 -15.85 7.75 9.65
CA GLN A 74 -17.05 7.26 10.33
C GLN A 74 -17.21 5.74 10.16
N ALA A 75 -16.92 5.20 8.97
CA ALA A 75 -17.00 3.76 8.71
C ALA A 75 -15.98 2.96 9.53
N ALA A 76 -14.74 3.43 9.60
CA ALA A 76 -13.69 2.82 10.43
C ALA A 76 -14.10 2.81 11.91
N TYR A 77 -14.64 3.93 12.40
CA TYR A 77 -15.16 4.04 13.76
C TYR A 77 -16.27 3.02 14.06
N LEU A 78 -17.24 2.87 13.14
CA LEU A 78 -18.33 1.90 13.29
C LEU A 78 -17.85 0.45 13.30
N LEU A 79 -16.85 0.09 12.49
CA LEU A 79 -16.29 -1.28 12.53
C LEU A 79 -15.51 -1.56 13.81
N GLU A 80 -14.79 -0.57 14.35
CA GLU A 80 -14.00 -0.76 15.58
C GLU A 80 -14.89 -0.84 16.82
N THR A 81 -15.96 -0.03 16.88
CA THR A 81 -16.80 0.11 18.08
C THR A 81 -18.15 -0.60 18.00
N GLY A 82 -18.58 -0.98 16.80
CA GLY A 82 -19.85 -1.63 16.56
C GLY A 82 -19.98 -2.98 17.28
N PRO A 83 -21.21 -3.52 17.39
CA PRO A 83 -21.49 -4.81 18.02
C PRO A 83 -21.08 -5.97 17.10
N VAL A 84 -19.82 -6.01 16.69
CA VAL A 84 -19.29 -7.08 15.84
C VAL A 84 -19.10 -8.33 16.71
N THR A 85 -19.61 -9.46 16.21
CA THR A 85 -19.51 -10.79 16.86
C THR A 85 -18.06 -11.22 17.07
N GLU A 86 -17.80 -12.16 17.99
CA GLU A 86 -16.43 -12.65 18.26
C GLU A 86 -15.73 -13.21 17.01
N ASP A 87 -16.50 -13.71 16.03
CA ASP A 87 -16.04 -14.15 14.70
C ASP A 87 -15.99 -13.02 13.64
N ALA A 88 -15.64 -11.80 14.05
CA ALA A 88 -15.55 -10.59 13.22
C ALA A 88 -14.41 -10.58 12.17
N HIS A 89 -13.96 -11.73 11.66
CA HIS A 89 -12.83 -11.78 10.73
C HIS A 89 -13.01 -10.86 9.50
N PRO A 90 -14.16 -10.90 8.79
CA PRO A 90 -14.42 -10.02 7.64
C PRO A 90 -14.40 -8.53 8.00
N GLY A 91 -14.96 -8.17 9.16
CA GLY A 91 -15.00 -6.79 9.64
C GLY A 91 -13.61 -6.24 9.97
N LYS A 92 -12.74 -7.06 10.58
CA LYS A 92 -11.36 -6.69 10.87
C LYS A 92 -10.52 -6.52 9.60
N VAL A 93 -10.68 -7.42 8.63
CA VAL A 93 -9.99 -7.28 7.33
C VAL A 93 -10.41 -5.98 6.65
N LEU A 94 -11.71 -5.66 6.63
CA LEU A 94 -12.17 -4.39 6.07
C LEU A 94 -11.66 -3.17 6.86
N LEU A 95 -11.56 -3.27 8.18
CA LEU A 95 -10.99 -2.22 9.01
C LEU A 95 -9.52 -1.95 8.65
N VAL A 96 -8.71 -2.99 8.38
CA VAL A 96 -7.34 -2.82 7.87
C VAL A 96 -7.31 -2.02 6.58
N TYR A 97 -8.22 -2.30 5.63
CA TYR A 97 -8.33 -1.53 4.39
C TYR A 97 -8.73 -0.07 4.63
N LEU A 98 -9.75 0.17 5.46
CA LEU A 98 -10.20 1.53 5.78
C LEU A 98 -9.13 2.35 6.48
N GLU A 99 -8.49 1.79 7.50
CA GLU A 99 -7.40 2.46 8.24
C GLU A 99 -6.20 2.72 7.32
N THR A 100 -5.87 1.79 6.41
CA THR A 100 -4.84 2.01 5.40
C THR A 100 -5.21 3.17 4.48
N GLU A 101 -6.44 3.22 3.94
CA GLU A 101 -6.87 4.33 3.07
C GLU A 101 -6.94 5.68 3.79
N LEU A 102 -7.27 5.66 5.08
CA LEU A 102 -7.25 6.83 5.97
C LEU A 102 -5.84 7.22 6.44
N GLY A 103 -4.79 6.54 5.95
CA GLY A 103 -3.39 6.76 6.35
C GLY A 103 -3.12 6.54 7.85
N LEU A 104 -3.96 5.75 8.51
CA LEU A 104 -3.85 5.37 9.91
C LEU A 104 -3.08 4.05 10.06
N HIS A 105 -1.92 3.92 9.40
CA HIS A 105 -1.21 2.64 9.26
C HIS A 105 -0.77 2.02 10.59
N SER A 106 -0.50 2.81 11.63
CA SER A 106 -0.19 2.27 12.97
C SER A 106 -1.36 1.46 13.53
N LEU A 107 -2.59 1.87 13.26
CA LEU A 107 -3.80 1.11 13.63
C LEU A 107 -3.97 -0.09 12.71
N ALA A 108 -3.83 0.10 11.39
CA ALA A 108 -3.97 -0.98 10.41
C ALA A 108 -3.03 -2.16 10.71
N MET A 109 -1.78 -1.87 11.08
CA MET A 109 -0.80 -2.89 11.49
C MET A 109 -1.24 -3.64 12.76
N LYS A 110 -1.82 -2.96 13.75
CA LYS A 110 -2.36 -3.60 14.96
C LYS A 110 -3.54 -4.50 14.62
N GLN A 111 -4.45 -4.04 13.76
CA GLN A 111 -5.60 -4.83 13.33
C GLN A 111 -5.14 -6.08 12.57
N TYR A 112 -4.21 -5.93 11.63
CA TYR A 112 -3.62 -7.03 10.88
C TYR A 112 -2.91 -8.05 11.78
N ALA A 113 -2.10 -7.59 12.75
CA ALA A 113 -1.48 -8.48 13.72
C ALA A 113 -2.52 -9.28 14.53
N SER A 114 -3.68 -8.69 14.83
CA SER A 114 -4.78 -9.35 15.52
C SER A 114 -5.46 -10.45 14.69
N LEU A 115 -5.36 -10.41 13.35
CA LEU A 115 -5.88 -11.45 12.45
C LEU A 115 -5.08 -12.76 12.54
N ARG A 116 -3.84 -12.70 13.06
CA ARG A 116 -2.94 -13.86 13.21
C ARG A 116 -2.76 -14.65 11.90
N VAL A 117 -2.63 -13.95 10.78
CA VAL A 117 -2.36 -14.54 9.46
C VAL A 117 -1.06 -15.36 9.52
N ARG A 118 -1.14 -16.66 9.25
CA ARG A 118 -0.01 -17.60 9.39
C ARG A 118 0.09 -18.54 8.20
N GLU A 119 1.31 -19.01 7.97
CA GLU A 119 1.63 -20.03 6.96
C GLU A 119 1.00 -19.67 5.60
N ILE A 120 0.32 -20.62 4.95
CA ILE A 120 -0.24 -20.45 3.61
C ILE A 120 -1.25 -19.30 3.50
N GLN A 121 -1.85 -18.85 4.60
CA GLN A 121 -2.72 -17.67 4.59
C GLN A 121 -1.96 -16.41 4.19
N GLN A 122 -0.63 -16.36 4.37
CA GLN A 122 0.16 -15.23 3.88
C GLN A 122 0.08 -15.10 2.35
N GLU A 123 -0.05 -16.20 1.61
CA GLU A 123 -0.21 -16.16 0.15
C GLU A 123 -1.50 -15.45 -0.27
N THR A 124 -2.59 -15.70 0.46
CA THR A 124 -3.91 -15.19 0.11
C THR A 124 -4.26 -13.86 0.79
N MET A 125 -3.73 -13.59 1.99
CA MET A 125 -4.14 -12.47 2.87
C MET A 125 -3.10 -11.37 3.06
N ALA A 126 -1.82 -11.60 2.77
CA ALA A 126 -0.77 -10.59 2.99
C ALA A 126 -1.07 -9.26 2.29
N HIS A 127 -1.73 -9.33 1.12
CA HIS A 127 -2.09 -8.17 0.32
C HIS A 127 -2.99 -7.15 1.04
N SER A 128 -3.74 -7.57 2.08
CA SER A 128 -4.65 -6.70 2.84
C SER A 128 -3.94 -5.56 3.56
N LEU A 129 -2.70 -5.76 4.01
CA LEU A 129 -1.87 -4.73 4.65
C LEU A 129 -0.60 -4.44 3.83
N LEU A 130 0.07 -5.48 3.32
CA LEU A 130 1.46 -5.38 2.88
C LEU A 130 1.62 -4.84 1.45
N THR A 131 0.53 -4.72 0.69
CA THR A 131 0.60 -4.07 -0.62
C THR A 131 0.84 -2.57 -0.44
N ARG A 132 1.85 -2.01 -1.11
CA ARG A 132 2.25 -0.59 -0.98
C ARG A 132 2.64 -0.16 0.43
N VAL A 133 2.90 -1.09 1.35
CA VAL A 133 3.32 -0.74 2.72
C VAL A 133 4.58 0.14 2.73
N SER A 134 5.48 -0.06 1.76
CA SER A 134 6.69 0.76 1.58
C SER A 134 6.43 2.24 1.28
N VAL A 135 5.27 2.58 0.73
CA VAL A 135 4.86 3.96 0.39
C VAL A 135 3.71 4.46 1.26
N ASN A 136 3.31 3.66 2.23
CA ASN A 136 2.26 3.97 3.19
C ASN A 136 2.88 4.24 4.57
N HIS A 137 3.62 3.27 5.09
CA HIS A 137 4.32 3.37 6.36
C HIS A 137 5.50 2.38 6.43
N PRO A 138 6.70 2.76 5.94
CA PRO A 138 7.83 1.84 5.85
C PRO A 138 8.60 1.65 7.16
N PHE A 139 8.30 2.41 8.21
CA PHE A 139 9.07 2.42 9.46
C PHE A 139 8.40 1.59 10.56
N ALA A 140 9.21 1.05 11.47
CA ALA A 140 8.72 0.39 12.66
C ALA A 140 7.98 1.35 13.60
N LEU A 141 6.94 0.83 14.24
CA LEU A 141 6.18 1.53 15.28
C LEU A 141 6.97 1.54 16.59
N ASP A 142 7.58 2.68 16.93
CA ASP A 142 8.26 2.87 18.22
C ASP A 142 7.24 3.29 19.30
N GLN A 143 6.51 2.31 19.82
CA GLN A 143 5.55 2.53 20.90
C GLN A 143 6.17 2.15 22.25
N ARG A 144 6.37 3.15 23.10
CA ARG A 144 6.91 2.97 24.45
C ARG A 144 6.06 1.99 25.25
N GLY A 145 6.56 0.76 25.43
CA GLY A 145 5.97 -0.26 26.31
C GLY A 145 5.12 -1.33 25.62
N GLU A 146 4.92 -1.25 24.30
CA GLU A 146 4.31 -2.32 23.49
C GLU A 146 5.36 -3.00 22.62
N ALA A 147 5.07 -4.21 22.11
CA ALA A 147 5.94 -4.85 21.13
C ALA A 147 5.97 -3.99 19.86
N SER A 148 7.17 -3.58 19.45
CA SER A 148 7.38 -2.86 18.18
C SER A 148 6.84 -3.70 17.03
N VAL A 149 5.97 -3.11 16.22
CA VAL A 149 5.47 -3.73 14.99
C VAL A 149 6.25 -3.14 13.83
N ASP A 150 7.11 -3.93 13.22
CA ASP A 150 7.92 -3.53 12.06
C ASP A 150 7.36 -4.15 10.77
N PRO A 151 6.91 -3.33 9.79
CA PRO A 151 6.48 -3.86 8.50
C PRO A 151 7.56 -4.69 7.80
N TYR A 152 8.85 -4.37 8.00
CA TYR A 152 9.96 -5.16 7.45
C TYR A 152 9.99 -6.57 8.02
N GLU A 153 9.84 -6.73 9.34
CA GLU A 153 9.82 -8.04 10.01
C GLU A 153 8.56 -8.85 9.66
N ILE A 154 7.41 -8.19 9.47
CA ILE A 154 6.18 -8.85 9.00
C ILE A 154 6.40 -9.43 7.60
N ILE A 155 6.99 -8.65 6.68
CA ILE A 155 7.30 -9.14 5.34
C ILE A 155 8.33 -10.27 5.39
N ASP A 156 9.37 -10.16 6.21
CA ASP A 156 10.40 -11.20 6.34
C ASP A 156 9.79 -12.52 6.82
N THR A 157 8.91 -12.45 7.83
CA THR A 157 8.15 -13.62 8.32
C THR A 157 7.26 -14.22 7.24
N ALA A 158 6.58 -13.38 6.45
CA ALA A 158 5.74 -13.84 5.34
C ALA A 158 6.56 -14.48 4.21
N LEU A 159 7.77 -13.98 3.92
CA LEU A 159 8.67 -14.56 2.93
C LEU A 159 9.27 -15.89 3.40
N ASP A 160 9.61 -16.00 4.69
CA ASP A 160 10.15 -17.23 5.28
C ASP A 160 9.16 -18.41 5.20
N MET A 161 7.86 -18.13 5.18
CA MET A 161 6.83 -19.12 4.92
C MET A 161 7.02 -19.82 3.58
N PHE A 162 7.30 -19.12 2.48
CA PHE A 162 7.43 -19.73 1.15
C PHE A 162 8.55 -20.78 1.13
N PHE A 163 9.68 -20.46 1.75
CA PHE A 163 10.81 -21.39 1.84
C PHE A 163 10.52 -22.60 2.71
N ALA A 164 9.89 -22.38 3.86
CA ALA A 164 9.51 -23.46 4.76
C ALA A 164 8.48 -24.39 4.10
N THR A 165 7.51 -23.81 3.39
CA THR A 165 6.44 -24.55 2.70
C THR A 165 6.98 -25.35 1.53
N ASP A 166 7.83 -24.81 0.66
CA ASP A 166 8.41 -25.57 -0.46
C ASP A 166 9.18 -26.81 0.03
N LYS A 167 9.99 -26.67 1.09
CA LYS A 167 10.71 -27.81 1.70
C LYS A 167 9.75 -28.86 2.27
N LYS A 168 8.69 -28.44 2.96
CA LYS A 168 7.66 -29.34 3.50
C LYS A 168 6.95 -30.09 2.35
N LEU A 169 6.59 -29.38 1.27
CA LEU A 169 5.91 -29.97 0.12
C LEU A 169 6.80 -30.98 -0.60
N ALA A 170 8.07 -30.66 -0.84
CA ALA A 170 9.01 -31.61 -1.46
C ALA A 170 9.20 -32.90 -0.63
N HIS A 171 9.25 -32.77 0.71
CA HIS A 171 9.32 -33.93 1.60
C HIS A 171 8.04 -34.78 1.56
N SER A 172 6.87 -34.12 1.57
CA SER A 172 5.56 -34.77 1.45
C SER A 172 5.42 -35.51 0.12
N GLN A 173 5.82 -34.89 -1.00
CA GLN A 173 5.83 -35.54 -2.32
C GLN A 173 6.70 -36.80 -2.32
N SER A 174 7.92 -36.75 -1.76
CA SER A 174 8.79 -37.93 -1.65
C SER A 174 8.16 -39.05 -0.84
N SER A 175 7.44 -38.71 0.24
CA SER A 175 6.74 -39.69 1.08
C SER A 175 5.54 -40.32 0.37
N LEU A 176 4.73 -39.53 -0.33
CA LEU A 176 3.57 -40.00 -1.10
C LEU A 176 3.98 -40.91 -2.25
N MET A 177 5.08 -40.59 -2.94
CA MET A 177 5.67 -41.45 -3.98
C MET A 177 6.03 -42.83 -3.44
N LYS A 178 6.58 -42.93 -2.22
CA LYS A 178 6.90 -44.21 -1.57
C LYS A 178 5.65 -45.02 -1.19
N GLN A 179 4.53 -44.33 -0.96
CA GLN A 179 3.24 -44.93 -0.60
C GLN A 179 2.40 -45.31 -1.82
N GLY A 180 2.83 -44.96 -3.05
CA GLY A 180 2.09 -45.23 -4.29
C GLY A 180 0.89 -44.31 -4.51
N GLN A 181 0.80 -43.18 -3.79
CA GLN A 181 -0.29 -42.20 -3.92
C GLN A 181 0.06 -41.13 -4.97
N CYS A 182 0.12 -41.55 -6.24
CA CYS A 182 0.55 -40.66 -7.33
C CYS A 182 -0.36 -39.45 -7.54
N ASP A 183 -1.68 -39.58 -7.34
CA ASP A 183 -2.64 -38.49 -7.55
C ASP A 183 -2.31 -37.27 -6.66
N LEU A 184 -2.05 -37.52 -5.38
CA LEU A 184 -1.69 -36.48 -4.40
C LEU A 184 -0.32 -35.84 -4.71
N VAL A 185 0.59 -36.55 -5.39
CA VAL A 185 1.88 -35.98 -5.79
C VAL A 185 1.68 -34.89 -6.84
N PHE A 186 0.73 -35.07 -7.76
CA PHE A 186 0.38 -34.06 -8.76
C PHE A 186 -0.30 -32.85 -8.13
N GLU A 187 -1.22 -33.05 -7.19
CA GLU A 187 -1.84 -31.94 -6.43
C GLU A 187 -0.79 -31.12 -5.66
N LEU A 188 0.16 -31.78 -4.99
CA LEU A 188 1.26 -31.08 -4.32
C LEU A 188 2.19 -30.40 -5.32
N GLN A 189 2.36 -30.94 -6.53
CA GLN A 189 3.15 -30.28 -7.57
C GLN A 189 2.47 -29.01 -8.05
N GLU A 190 1.16 -29.04 -8.30
CA GLU A 190 0.39 -27.85 -8.69
C GLU A 190 0.44 -26.75 -7.63
N LEU A 191 0.38 -27.12 -6.35
CA LEU A 191 0.56 -26.17 -5.25
C LEU A 191 1.98 -25.57 -5.24
N ARG A 192 3.02 -26.38 -5.46
CA ARG A 192 4.40 -25.87 -5.57
C ARG A 192 4.56 -24.93 -6.74
N ASP A 193 4.03 -25.28 -7.91
CA ASP A 193 4.07 -24.45 -9.11
C ASP A 193 3.34 -23.11 -8.88
N THR A 194 2.22 -23.15 -8.17
CA THR A 194 1.46 -21.96 -7.76
C THR A 194 2.29 -21.03 -6.87
N LEU A 195 2.95 -21.58 -5.84
CA LEU A 195 3.79 -20.81 -4.93
C LEU A 195 5.07 -20.28 -5.58
N GLU A 196 5.62 -21.00 -6.57
CA GLU A 196 6.78 -20.57 -7.35
C GLU A 196 6.44 -19.36 -8.23
N HIS A 197 5.27 -19.36 -8.85
CA HIS A 197 4.76 -18.29 -9.73
C HIS A 197 3.89 -17.27 -8.99
N SER A 198 3.88 -17.30 -7.65
CA SER A 198 3.08 -16.41 -6.82
C SER A 198 3.33 -14.92 -7.10
N PHE A 199 2.24 -14.19 -7.34
CA PHE A 199 2.23 -12.73 -7.37
C PHE A 199 2.57 -12.15 -5.99
N THR A 200 1.93 -12.66 -4.92
CA THR A 200 2.10 -12.17 -3.55
C THR A 200 3.57 -12.23 -3.13
N ARG A 201 4.28 -13.32 -3.43
CA ARG A 201 5.71 -13.46 -3.16
C ARG A 201 6.55 -12.37 -3.83
N ARG A 202 6.30 -12.09 -5.12
CA ARG A 202 7.01 -11.05 -5.90
C ARG A 202 6.75 -9.65 -5.36
N MET A 203 5.49 -9.35 -5.04
CA MET A 203 5.09 -8.10 -4.41
C MET A 203 5.82 -7.90 -3.07
N LEU A 204 5.80 -8.90 -2.18
CA LEU A 204 6.47 -8.81 -0.88
C LEU A 204 7.97 -8.56 -0.99
N ILE A 205 8.66 -9.22 -1.92
CA ILE A 205 10.09 -8.98 -2.18
C ILE A 205 10.33 -7.51 -2.58
N LEU A 206 9.54 -6.99 -3.52
CA LEU A 206 9.71 -5.62 -4.03
C LEU A 206 9.40 -4.57 -2.96
N GLU A 207 8.38 -4.82 -2.13
CA GLU A 207 8.06 -4.00 -0.95
C GLU A 207 9.19 -4.01 0.08
N GLN A 208 9.76 -5.19 0.40
CA GLN A 208 10.91 -5.33 1.30
C GLN A 208 12.12 -4.53 0.78
N CYS A 209 12.40 -4.63 -0.51
CA CYS A 209 13.48 -3.88 -1.15
C CYS A 209 13.29 -2.36 -1.04
N ARG A 210 12.06 -1.86 -1.28
CA ARG A 210 11.78 -0.42 -1.14
C ARG A 210 11.85 0.03 0.32
N ILE A 211 11.34 -0.76 1.27
CA ILE A 211 11.49 -0.45 2.71
C ILE A 211 12.96 -0.37 3.09
N ALA A 212 13.79 -1.37 2.73
CA ALA A 212 15.23 -1.36 3.00
C ALA A 212 15.91 -0.09 2.47
N ARG A 213 15.53 0.30 1.25
CA ARG A 213 16.03 1.52 0.61
C ARG A 213 15.63 2.80 1.37
N LEU A 214 14.40 2.91 1.85
CA LEU A 214 13.89 4.12 2.54
C LEU A 214 14.32 4.22 4.01
N THR A 215 14.49 3.08 4.68
CA THR A 215 14.73 3.00 6.14
C THR A 215 16.20 2.84 6.51
N ASP A 216 17.10 2.64 5.53
CA ASP A 216 18.48 2.23 5.76
C ASP A 216 18.61 0.82 6.40
N ASN A 217 17.55 0.01 6.40
CA ASN A 217 17.60 -1.39 6.81
C ASN A 217 18.50 -2.21 5.87
N PRO A 218 19.23 -3.22 6.39
CA PRO A 218 20.09 -4.06 5.56
C PRO A 218 19.25 -4.80 4.51
N PHE A 219 19.82 -4.97 3.32
CA PHE A 219 19.23 -5.85 2.32
C PHE A 219 19.33 -7.30 2.80
N HIS A 220 18.20 -7.99 2.89
CA HIS A 220 18.21 -9.37 3.36
C HIS A 220 18.76 -10.30 2.25
N PRO A 221 19.77 -11.14 2.53
CA PRO A 221 20.43 -11.95 1.48
C PRO A 221 19.50 -12.94 0.76
N ARG A 222 18.37 -13.30 1.36
CA ARG A 222 17.38 -14.24 0.78
C ARG A 222 16.33 -13.56 -0.09
N THR A 223 16.34 -12.23 -0.20
CA THR A 223 15.34 -11.46 -0.94
C THR A 223 15.32 -11.75 -2.45
N PRO A 224 16.44 -12.07 -3.16
CA PRO A 224 16.38 -12.50 -4.55
C PRO A 224 16.41 -14.04 -4.66
N ASP A 225 15.36 -14.72 -4.17
CA ASP A 225 15.24 -16.19 -4.31
C ASP A 225 14.14 -16.66 -5.28
N ILE A 226 13.80 -15.82 -6.25
CA ILE A 226 12.99 -16.23 -7.39
C ILE A 226 13.93 -16.68 -8.51
N ARG A 227 13.76 -17.92 -8.97
CA ARG A 227 14.59 -18.57 -9.99
C ARG A 227 13.72 -19.11 -11.13
N PRO A 228 14.12 -18.94 -12.39
CA PRO A 228 15.27 -18.17 -12.86
C PRO A 228 15.08 -16.66 -12.61
N SER A 229 16.17 -15.99 -12.22
CA SER A 229 16.16 -14.53 -11.97
C SER A 229 16.22 -13.78 -13.31
N VAL A 230 15.18 -13.84 -14.12
CA VAL A 230 15.05 -13.14 -15.41
C VAL A 230 13.71 -12.42 -15.45
N LEU A 231 13.62 -11.29 -16.14
CA LEU A 231 12.44 -10.42 -16.11
C LEU A 231 11.16 -11.14 -16.57
N GLU A 232 11.29 -12.01 -17.57
CA GLU A 232 10.19 -12.83 -18.09
C GLU A 232 9.57 -13.67 -16.97
N TYR A 233 10.39 -14.28 -16.13
CA TYR A 233 9.92 -15.12 -15.01
C TYR A 233 9.27 -14.31 -13.88
N TRP A 234 9.52 -13.00 -13.82
CA TRP A 234 8.88 -12.09 -12.87
C TRP A 234 7.53 -11.58 -13.37
N THR A 235 7.25 -11.69 -14.67
CA THR A 235 6.13 -10.98 -15.33
C THR A 235 5.19 -11.90 -16.11
N GLN A 236 5.65 -13.09 -16.49
CA GLN A 236 4.89 -14.10 -17.24
C GLN A 236 4.38 -15.20 -16.31
N ASP A 237 3.25 -15.80 -16.68
CA ASP A 237 2.62 -16.95 -16.00
C ASP A 237 2.39 -16.78 -14.49
N LEU A 238 2.19 -15.54 -14.04
CA LEU A 238 1.94 -15.23 -12.64
C LEU A 238 0.63 -15.88 -12.15
N LYS A 239 0.70 -16.45 -10.95
CA LYS A 239 -0.45 -16.99 -10.23
C LYS A 239 -0.83 -16.01 -9.13
N ASP A 240 -2.03 -15.45 -9.25
CA ASP A 240 -2.58 -14.53 -8.27
C ASP A 240 -3.59 -15.27 -7.39
N SER A 241 -3.19 -15.57 -6.16
CA SER A 241 -4.01 -16.24 -5.16
C SER A 241 -4.56 -15.29 -4.10
N ARG A 242 -4.45 -13.96 -4.30
CA ARG A 242 -4.98 -12.97 -3.36
C ARG A 242 -6.51 -13.09 -3.25
N ASP A 243 -7.00 -13.25 -2.02
CA ASP A 243 -8.43 -13.38 -1.76
C ASP A 243 -9.07 -12.04 -1.41
N TYR A 244 -9.83 -11.48 -2.35
CA TYR A 244 -10.60 -10.25 -2.18
C TYR A 244 -12.06 -10.51 -1.81
N ALA A 245 -12.44 -11.75 -1.52
CA ALA A 245 -13.79 -12.15 -1.11
C ALA A 245 -13.91 -12.40 0.40
N GLU A 246 -12.87 -12.08 1.17
CA GLU A 246 -12.79 -12.30 2.63
C GLU A 246 -13.61 -11.29 3.43
N THR A 247 -13.92 -10.10 2.89
CA THR A 247 -14.88 -9.18 3.52
C THR A 247 -16.30 -9.37 2.97
N PHE A 248 -17.26 -8.72 3.61
CA PHE A 248 -18.65 -8.78 3.19
C PHE A 248 -18.86 -8.02 1.86
N ASN A 249 -19.30 -8.74 0.82
CA ASN A 249 -19.83 -8.10 -0.38
C ASN A 249 -21.36 -8.04 -0.31
N LEU A 250 -21.88 -6.86 0.01
CA LEU A 250 -23.31 -6.60 0.09
C LEU A 250 -23.89 -6.03 -1.22
N ASP A 251 -23.04 -5.77 -2.21
CA ASP A 251 -23.47 -5.20 -3.48
C ASP A 251 -24.26 -6.21 -4.33
N GLY A 252 -25.03 -5.71 -5.29
CA GLY A 252 -25.90 -6.52 -6.16
C GLY A 252 -25.11 -7.42 -7.12
N VAL A 253 -25.77 -8.47 -7.62
CA VAL A 253 -25.22 -9.35 -8.66
C VAL A 253 -24.82 -8.52 -9.88
N GLY A 254 -23.58 -8.68 -10.35
CA GLY A 254 -23.04 -7.94 -11.51
C GLY A 254 -22.16 -6.74 -11.16
N THR A 255 -21.93 -6.44 -9.89
CA THR A 255 -20.89 -5.47 -9.47
C THR A 255 -19.55 -6.18 -9.31
N GLU A 256 -18.61 -5.95 -10.23
CA GLU A 256 -17.35 -6.72 -10.32
C GLU A 256 -16.29 -6.33 -9.27
N SER A 257 -16.48 -5.27 -8.49
CA SER A 257 -15.50 -4.83 -7.48
C SER A 257 -16.06 -4.98 -6.09
N THR A 258 -15.37 -5.72 -5.24
CA THR A 258 -15.65 -5.82 -3.80
C THR A 258 -15.19 -4.52 -3.08
N PRO A 259 -15.70 -4.20 -1.87
CA PRO A 259 -15.29 -3.00 -1.14
C PRO A 259 -13.78 -2.84 -0.98
N GLU A 260 -13.06 -3.94 -0.70
CA GLU A 260 -11.60 -4.01 -0.57
C GLU A 260 -10.92 -3.54 -1.86
N ARG A 261 -11.38 -4.05 -3.00
CA ARG A 261 -10.83 -3.67 -4.31
C ARG A 261 -11.02 -2.19 -4.59
N ARG A 262 -12.15 -1.61 -4.17
CA ARG A 262 -12.45 -0.20 -4.37
C ARG A 262 -11.66 0.70 -3.43
N LEU A 263 -11.44 0.26 -2.19
CA LEU A 263 -10.64 1.00 -1.21
C LEU A 263 -9.17 1.01 -1.60
N HIS A 264 -8.61 -0.13 -2.03
CA HIS A 264 -7.16 -0.31 -2.24
C HIS A 264 -6.50 0.73 -3.18
N SER A 265 -5.80 1.72 -2.62
CA SER A 265 -5.24 2.89 -3.32
C SER A 265 -6.26 3.52 -4.29
N GLY A 266 -7.51 3.57 -3.83
CA GLY A 266 -8.77 3.80 -4.57
C GLY A 266 -8.83 3.12 -5.93
N GLY A 267 -8.91 1.79 -5.90
CA GLY A 267 -9.18 0.97 -7.06
C GLY A 267 -7.95 0.60 -7.89
N LYS A 268 -6.74 0.93 -7.44
CA LYS A 268 -5.50 0.66 -8.18
C LYS A 268 -4.82 -0.59 -7.63
N ILE A 269 -5.19 -1.75 -8.16
CA ILE A 269 -4.71 -3.04 -7.67
C ILE A 269 -3.42 -3.42 -8.41
N PRO A 270 -2.29 -3.59 -7.70
CA PRO A 270 -1.04 -4.01 -8.34
C PRO A 270 -1.16 -5.33 -9.09
N ASN A 271 -0.58 -5.37 -10.29
CA ASN A 271 -0.41 -6.57 -11.10
C ASN A 271 0.93 -6.49 -11.87
N ILE A 272 1.02 -7.07 -13.06
CA ILE A 272 2.26 -7.21 -13.85
C ILE A 272 2.94 -5.86 -14.14
N ASN A 273 2.19 -4.82 -14.52
CA ASN A 273 2.79 -3.52 -14.86
C ASN A 273 3.35 -2.83 -13.61
N TRP A 274 2.72 -3.02 -12.45
CA TRP A 274 3.26 -2.57 -11.17
C TRP A 274 4.58 -3.28 -10.83
N ILE A 275 4.66 -4.60 -11.03
CA ILE A 275 5.91 -5.36 -10.84
C ILE A 275 7.01 -4.82 -11.76
N SER A 276 6.73 -4.62 -13.04
CA SER A 276 7.68 -4.09 -14.02
C SER A 276 8.24 -2.72 -13.59
N GLN A 277 7.37 -1.82 -13.12
CA GLN A 277 7.81 -0.52 -12.60
C GLN A 277 8.63 -0.66 -11.31
N ALA A 278 8.24 -1.54 -10.40
CA ALA A 278 8.96 -1.73 -9.15
C ALA A 278 10.37 -2.30 -9.40
N ILE A 279 10.53 -3.26 -10.32
CA ILE A 279 11.82 -3.80 -10.76
C ILE A 279 12.72 -2.69 -11.32
N LEU A 280 12.18 -1.75 -12.11
CA LEU A 280 12.92 -0.62 -12.64
C LEU A 280 13.58 0.22 -11.52
N SER A 281 12.80 0.58 -10.49
CA SER A 281 13.33 1.33 -9.33
C SER A 281 14.35 0.51 -8.52
N GLU A 282 14.15 -0.80 -8.47
CA GLU A 282 14.98 -1.72 -7.73
C GLU A 282 16.35 -1.95 -8.39
N ASP A 283 16.38 -2.07 -9.72
CA ASP A 283 17.60 -2.19 -10.52
C ASP A 283 18.51 -0.97 -10.35
N VAL A 284 17.93 0.24 -10.31
CA VAL A 284 18.69 1.47 -10.03
C VAL A 284 19.42 1.35 -8.70
N TRP A 285 18.67 1.04 -7.63
CA TRP A 285 19.26 0.96 -6.30
C TRP A 285 20.26 -0.18 -6.18
N ALA A 286 19.97 -1.34 -6.79
CA ALA A 286 20.85 -2.50 -6.76
C ALA A 286 22.21 -2.22 -7.40
N LEU A 287 22.19 -1.58 -8.58
CA LEU A 287 23.39 -1.15 -9.29
C LEU A 287 24.21 -0.13 -8.47
N LEU A 288 23.55 0.90 -7.93
CA LEU A 288 24.23 1.93 -7.15
C LEU A 288 24.88 1.37 -5.87
N SER A 289 24.20 0.42 -5.20
CA SER A 289 24.69 -0.21 -3.96
C SER A 289 25.62 -1.41 -4.18
N SER A 290 25.89 -1.81 -5.43
CA SER A 290 26.68 -3.01 -5.76
C SER A 290 26.15 -4.29 -5.10
N ARG A 291 24.82 -4.40 -4.97
CA ARG A 291 24.14 -5.61 -4.48
C ARG A 291 23.51 -6.38 -5.66
N PRO A 292 23.19 -7.67 -5.49
CA PRO A 292 22.40 -8.40 -6.47
C PRO A 292 21.07 -7.71 -6.71
N THR A 293 20.66 -7.58 -7.98
CA THR A 293 19.30 -7.18 -8.32
C THR A 293 18.37 -8.40 -8.24
N VAL A 294 17.06 -8.15 -8.17
CA VAL A 294 16.03 -9.20 -8.22
C VAL A 294 16.10 -10.01 -9.52
N CYS A 295 16.60 -9.41 -10.59
CA CYS A 295 16.92 -10.04 -11.86
C CYS A 295 18.44 -10.22 -11.98
N SER A 296 18.88 -11.34 -12.55
CA SER A 296 20.31 -11.64 -12.78
C SER A 296 21.01 -10.59 -13.63
N LYS A 297 20.25 -9.95 -14.53
CA LYS A 297 20.69 -8.81 -15.32
C LYS A 297 19.73 -7.63 -15.06
N PRO A 298 20.25 -6.43 -14.81
CA PRO A 298 19.41 -5.25 -14.69
C PRO A 298 18.67 -5.00 -16.01
N SER A 299 17.39 -4.71 -15.92
CA SER A 299 16.47 -4.49 -17.06
C SER A 299 16.95 -3.38 -18.00
N ASN A 300 16.83 -3.57 -19.31
CA ASN A 300 17.26 -2.59 -20.34
C ASN A 300 16.14 -1.62 -20.74
N VAL A 301 15.23 -1.32 -19.82
CA VAL A 301 13.99 -0.59 -20.10
C VAL A 301 14.26 0.83 -20.61
N THR A 302 13.74 1.17 -21.79
CA THR A 302 13.83 2.52 -22.36
C THR A 302 12.78 3.47 -21.75
N GLU A 303 12.88 4.78 -22.04
CA GLU A 303 11.86 5.74 -21.62
C GLU A 303 10.49 5.41 -22.24
N GLU A 304 10.47 4.96 -23.49
CA GLU A 304 9.28 4.58 -24.26
C GLU A 304 8.65 3.29 -23.75
N GLU A 305 9.46 2.26 -23.47
CA GLU A 305 8.99 1.00 -22.89
C GLU A 305 8.39 1.23 -21.51
N ALA A 306 9.05 2.05 -20.69
CA ALA A 306 8.55 2.44 -19.38
C ALA A 306 7.18 3.15 -19.52
N ALA A 307 7.07 4.12 -20.43
CA ALA A 307 5.80 4.79 -20.69
C ALA A 307 4.70 3.82 -21.16
N ALA A 308 5.04 2.84 -22.01
CA ALA A 308 4.09 1.82 -22.46
C ALA A 308 3.56 0.95 -21.31
N PHE A 309 4.42 0.56 -20.35
CA PHE A 309 3.99 -0.14 -19.14
C PHE A 309 3.06 0.73 -18.29
N ALA A 310 3.36 2.03 -18.17
CA ALA A 310 2.55 2.96 -17.39
C ALA A 310 1.13 3.11 -17.95
N GLU A 311 1.01 3.20 -19.27
CA GLU A 311 -0.26 3.29 -19.99
C GLU A 311 -1.04 1.97 -19.89
N ALA A 312 -0.39 0.84 -20.14
CA ALA A 312 -0.99 -0.49 -20.03
C ALA A 312 -1.45 -0.80 -18.58
N GLY A 313 -0.68 -0.37 -17.59
CA GLY A 313 -0.94 -0.51 -16.16
C GLY A 313 -1.92 0.50 -15.60
N SER A 314 -2.82 1.07 -16.42
CA SER A 314 -3.63 2.21 -15.98
C SER A 314 -4.58 1.95 -14.81
N ASN A 315 -4.95 0.69 -14.61
CA ASN A 315 -5.75 0.21 -13.49
C ASN A 315 -4.92 -0.34 -12.32
N GLU A 316 -3.61 -0.43 -12.49
CA GLU A 316 -2.69 -0.98 -11.49
C GLU A 316 -1.91 0.11 -10.77
N LEU A 317 -1.54 1.16 -11.50
CA LEU A 317 -0.69 2.24 -11.04
C LEU A 317 -1.51 3.45 -10.58
N THR A 318 -1.12 4.02 -9.45
CA THR A 318 -1.60 5.33 -8.98
C THR A 318 -1.11 6.43 -9.94
N PRO A 319 -1.79 7.60 -9.98
CA PRO A 319 -1.35 8.72 -10.83
C PRO A 319 0.10 9.12 -10.57
N THR A 320 0.56 9.07 -9.32
CA THR A 320 1.93 9.40 -8.94
C THR A 320 2.93 8.33 -9.31
N GLU A 321 2.57 7.04 -9.20
CA GLU A 321 3.40 5.96 -9.74
C GLU A 321 3.63 6.18 -11.24
N LYS A 322 2.58 6.45 -12.02
CA LYS A 322 2.69 6.70 -13.47
C LYS A 322 3.60 7.87 -13.81
N SER A 323 3.49 9.00 -13.10
CA SER A 323 4.27 10.20 -13.40
C SER A 323 5.78 10.00 -13.19
N PHE A 324 6.18 9.06 -12.33
CA PHE A 324 7.59 8.78 -12.02
C PHE A 324 8.24 7.72 -12.89
N VAL A 325 7.48 7.02 -13.75
CA VAL A 325 8.02 5.96 -14.61
C VAL A 325 9.15 6.46 -15.52
N LYS A 326 8.97 7.64 -16.14
CA LYS A 326 9.98 8.25 -17.02
C LYS A 326 11.25 8.69 -16.27
N PRO A 327 11.17 9.46 -15.17
CA PRO A 327 12.33 9.76 -14.33
C PRO A 327 13.12 8.52 -13.89
N TRP A 328 12.44 7.43 -13.52
CA TRP A 328 13.11 6.18 -13.14
C TRP A 328 13.86 5.53 -14.31
N ALA A 329 13.26 5.50 -15.50
CA ALA A 329 13.91 4.93 -16.70
C ALA A 329 15.18 5.73 -17.07
N GLN A 330 15.09 7.06 -17.02
CA GLN A 330 16.24 7.94 -17.24
C GLN A 330 17.34 7.72 -16.20
N LEU A 331 16.97 7.57 -14.92
CA LEU A 331 17.92 7.33 -13.84
C LEU A 331 18.61 5.96 -13.98
N LEU A 332 17.90 4.92 -14.44
CA LEU A 332 18.48 3.62 -14.72
C LEU A 332 19.51 3.68 -15.85
N GLN A 333 19.16 4.28 -16.98
CA GLN A 333 20.08 4.46 -18.10
C GLN A 333 21.31 5.29 -17.70
N ALA A 334 21.12 6.33 -16.88
CA ALA A 334 22.22 7.16 -16.39
C ALA A 334 23.13 6.35 -15.44
N THR A 335 22.55 5.52 -14.57
CA THR A 335 23.28 4.64 -13.65
C THR A 335 24.10 3.59 -14.41
N LYS A 336 23.53 2.95 -15.43
CA LYS A 336 24.25 2.00 -16.27
C LYS A 336 25.37 2.67 -17.08
N SER A 337 25.13 3.88 -17.58
CA SER A 337 26.15 4.71 -18.24
C SER A 337 27.31 5.02 -17.30
N LEU A 338 27.01 5.38 -16.04
CA LEU A 338 27.98 5.68 -15.00
C LEU A 338 28.83 4.46 -14.63
N LEU A 339 28.22 3.27 -14.52
CA LEU A 339 28.92 2.05 -14.12
C LEU A 339 29.54 1.28 -15.30
N GLY A 340 29.30 1.72 -16.54
CA GLY A 340 29.84 1.06 -17.74
C GLY A 340 29.18 -0.28 -18.04
N THR A 341 27.96 -0.51 -17.54
CA THR A 341 27.18 -1.73 -17.78
C THR A 341 26.20 -1.59 -18.94
N ASN A 342 26.29 -0.50 -19.71
CA ASN A 342 25.46 -0.29 -20.89
C ASN A 342 25.86 -1.22 -22.04
N GLU A 343 24.88 -1.82 -22.68
CA GLU A 343 25.04 -2.50 -23.98
C GLU A 343 24.98 -1.50 -25.15
N THR A 344 24.39 -0.32 -24.94
CA THR A 344 24.19 0.75 -25.94
C THR A 344 25.07 1.97 -25.65
N LYS A 345 25.42 2.73 -26.70
CA LYS A 345 26.21 3.97 -26.53
C LYS A 345 25.43 4.97 -25.68
N PRO A 346 26.07 5.65 -24.70
CA PRO A 346 25.40 6.63 -23.86
C PRO A 346 24.87 7.77 -24.72
N ASP A 347 23.59 8.06 -24.60
CA ASP A 347 22.95 9.21 -25.23
C ASP A 347 23.51 10.50 -24.62
N ALA A 348 24.08 11.37 -25.46
CA ALA A 348 24.70 12.61 -25.05
C ALA A 348 23.74 13.56 -24.31
N GLY A 349 22.42 13.45 -24.54
CA GLY A 349 21.40 14.29 -23.90
C GLY A 349 20.76 13.69 -22.64
N LEU A 350 21.09 12.46 -22.25
CA LEU A 350 20.39 11.73 -21.18
C LEU A 350 20.44 12.44 -19.83
N LEU A 351 21.62 12.95 -19.44
CA LEU A 351 21.80 13.61 -18.14
C LEU A 351 21.07 14.95 -18.07
N ASP A 352 21.01 15.69 -19.18
CA ASP A 352 20.25 16.95 -19.24
C ASP A 352 18.74 16.69 -19.22
N ARG A 353 18.26 15.62 -19.87
CA ARG A 353 16.86 15.19 -19.75
C ARG A 353 16.53 14.78 -18.32
N LEU A 354 17.36 13.96 -17.68
CA LEU A 354 17.17 13.57 -16.28
C LEU A 354 17.16 14.78 -15.34
N ALA A 355 18.12 15.70 -15.49
CA ALA A 355 18.15 16.94 -14.73
C ALA A 355 16.87 17.76 -14.93
N THR A 356 16.39 17.86 -16.17
CA THR A 356 15.15 18.58 -16.49
C THR A 356 13.92 17.89 -15.89
N SER A 357 13.82 16.58 -16.01
CA SER A 357 12.71 15.80 -15.45
C SER A 357 12.67 15.89 -13.93
N ILE A 358 13.82 15.84 -13.24
CA ILE A 358 13.88 16.05 -11.78
C ILE A 358 13.51 17.49 -11.41
N GLN A 359 14.00 18.50 -12.15
CA GLN A 359 13.68 19.91 -11.89
C GLN A 359 12.19 20.25 -12.12
N GLN A 360 11.54 19.54 -13.03
CA GLN A 360 10.12 19.68 -13.35
C GLN A 360 9.20 18.94 -12.36
N LEU A 361 9.74 18.21 -11.37
CA LEU A 361 8.94 17.58 -10.33
C LEU A 361 8.32 18.67 -9.44
N SER A 362 7.14 19.14 -9.82
CA SER A 362 6.39 20.11 -9.06
C SER A 362 5.83 19.43 -7.80
N VAL A 363 6.48 19.67 -6.67
CA VAL A 363 6.06 19.16 -5.35
C VAL A 363 4.61 19.55 -5.06
N THR A 364 4.20 20.75 -5.48
CA THR A 364 2.83 21.24 -5.30
C THR A 364 1.80 20.57 -6.21
N GLU A 365 2.16 20.23 -7.46
CA GLU A 365 1.24 19.54 -8.37
C GLU A 365 1.11 18.05 -8.04
N ILE A 366 2.20 17.40 -7.63
CA ILE A 366 2.24 15.97 -7.31
C ILE A 366 1.48 15.66 -6.02
N LEU A 367 1.54 16.55 -5.03
CA LEU A 367 0.90 16.36 -3.72
C LEU A 367 -0.56 16.82 -3.68
N GLY A 368 -1.00 17.57 -4.71
CA GLY A 368 -2.32 18.20 -4.77
C GLY A 368 -2.52 19.32 -3.74
N THR A 369 -3.54 20.16 -3.94
CA THR A 369 -4.02 21.10 -2.92
C THR A 369 -4.82 20.33 -1.87
N GLN A 370 -4.17 19.99 -0.77
CA GLN A 370 -4.87 19.45 0.39
C GLN A 370 -5.74 20.55 1.00
N LYS A 371 -7.06 20.32 1.07
CA LYS A 371 -7.93 21.17 1.88
C LYS A 371 -7.40 21.11 3.32
N ALA A 372 -7.18 22.28 3.92
CA ALA A 372 -6.82 22.37 5.33
C ALA A 372 -7.94 21.72 6.15
N SER A 373 -7.69 20.53 6.66
CA SER A 373 -8.59 19.81 7.55
C SER A 373 -7.70 19.11 8.58
N GLY A 374 -8.04 19.16 9.87
CA GLY A 374 -7.33 18.39 10.90
C GLY A 374 -7.66 16.89 10.87
N LEU A 375 -8.19 16.40 9.75
CA LEU A 375 -8.49 15.01 9.47
C LEU A 375 -7.20 14.19 9.27
N PRO A 376 -7.27 12.86 9.40
CA PRO A 376 -6.12 12.02 9.14
C PRO A 376 -5.67 12.10 7.67
N PRO A 377 -4.36 11.94 7.39
CA PRO A 377 -3.85 11.98 6.03
C PRO A 377 -4.34 10.77 5.24
N SER A 378 -4.84 10.91 4.02
CA SER A 378 -5.19 9.72 3.22
C SER A 378 -3.95 8.97 2.71
N SER A 379 -4.09 7.68 2.35
CA SER A 379 -3.07 6.96 1.58
C SER A 379 -2.74 7.68 0.28
N TYR A 380 -3.75 8.22 -0.40
CA TYR A 380 -3.58 9.09 -1.57
C TYR A 380 -2.72 10.32 -1.31
N THR A 381 -2.73 10.82 -0.08
CA THR A 381 -1.90 11.94 0.35
C THR A 381 -0.48 11.49 0.67
N LEU A 382 -0.30 10.37 1.37
CA LEU A 382 1.00 9.90 1.85
C LEU A 382 1.86 9.25 0.77
N GLN A 383 1.27 8.42 -0.09
CA GLN A 383 1.97 7.68 -1.14
C GLN A 383 2.83 8.59 -2.03
N PRO A 384 2.34 9.75 -2.50
CA PRO A 384 3.15 10.70 -3.25
C PRO A 384 4.41 11.19 -2.52
N TYR A 385 4.36 11.42 -1.20
CA TYR A 385 5.54 11.84 -0.44
C TYR A 385 6.61 10.75 -0.44
N PHE A 386 6.23 9.50 -0.12
CA PHE A 386 7.19 8.40 -0.07
C PHE A 386 7.74 8.03 -1.44
N LEU A 387 6.90 8.02 -2.48
CA LEU A 387 7.34 7.76 -3.87
C LEU A 387 8.34 8.82 -4.35
N LEU A 388 8.10 10.09 -4.04
CA LEU A 388 9.00 11.16 -4.41
C LEU A 388 10.29 11.13 -3.59
N LEU A 389 10.21 10.84 -2.29
CA LEU A 389 11.38 10.61 -1.44
C LEU A 389 12.23 9.45 -1.94
N ASP A 390 11.60 8.37 -2.42
CA ASP A 390 12.29 7.20 -2.99
C ASP A 390 13.12 7.57 -4.23
N LEU A 391 12.50 8.28 -5.17
CA LEU A 391 13.15 8.77 -6.39
C LEU A 391 14.29 9.75 -6.07
N ILE A 392 14.02 10.77 -5.24
CA ILE A 392 15.00 11.80 -4.88
C ILE A 392 16.19 11.20 -4.12
N ARG A 393 15.95 10.26 -3.21
CA ARG A 393 17.00 9.56 -2.47
C ARG A 393 17.87 8.72 -3.41
N SER A 394 17.25 8.03 -4.37
CA SER A 394 17.99 7.27 -5.39
C SER A 394 18.82 8.18 -6.31
N ALA A 395 18.28 9.34 -6.70
CA ALA A 395 19.02 10.35 -7.46
C ALA A 395 20.18 10.98 -6.64
N ALA A 396 19.98 11.25 -5.34
CA ALA A 396 21.05 11.69 -4.44
C ALA A 396 22.18 10.66 -4.38
N PHE A 397 21.83 9.37 -4.24
CA PHE A 397 22.82 8.31 -4.17
C PHE A 397 23.57 8.16 -5.50
N PHE A 398 22.89 8.29 -6.65
CA PHE A 398 23.52 8.38 -7.96
C PHE A 398 24.57 9.50 -8.04
N CYS A 399 24.23 10.72 -7.58
CA CYS A 399 25.18 11.84 -7.55
C CYS A 399 26.41 11.56 -6.67
N ASN A 400 26.23 10.89 -5.52
CA ASN A 400 27.33 10.50 -4.65
C ASN A 400 28.27 9.51 -5.33
N VAL A 401 27.72 8.47 -5.96
CA VAL A 401 28.50 7.47 -6.72
C VAL A 401 29.22 8.13 -7.89
N ALA A 402 28.59 9.07 -8.59
CA ALA A 402 29.23 9.81 -9.68
C ALA A 402 30.43 10.62 -9.18
N THR A 403 30.30 11.27 -8.02
CA THR A 403 31.39 12.01 -7.36
C THR A 403 32.51 11.06 -6.90
N GLU A 404 32.20 9.85 -6.43
CA GLU A 404 33.20 8.84 -6.05
C GLU A 404 34.00 8.34 -7.25
N ILE A 405 33.35 8.10 -8.39
CA ILE A 405 34.00 7.68 -9.64
C ILE A 405 34.91 8.80 -10.18
N GLU A 406 34.46 10.06 -10.13
CA GLU A 406 35.29 11.21 -10.48
C GLU A 406 36.56 11.28 -9.61
N LYS A 407 36.40 11.07 -8.30
CA LYS A 407 37.50 11.00 -7.31
C LYS A 407 38.31 9.70 -7.38
N LYS A 408 38.06 8.82 -8.37
CA LYS A 408 38.70 7.50 -8.54
C LYS A 408 38.56 6.56 -7.32
N LYS A 409 37.55 6.76 -6.47
CA LYS A 409 37.25 5.91 -5.32
C LYS A 409 36.47 4.65 -5.71
N ARG A 410 35.84 4.66 -6.88
CA ARG A 410 35.06 3.55 -7.45
C ARG A 410 35.32 3.45 -8.95
N GLN A 411 35.20 2.25 -9.51
CA GLN A 411 35.31 2.02 -10.95
C GLN A 411 34.03 2.47 -11.68
N GLY A 412 34.19 3.07 -12.86
CA GLY A 412 33.08 3.52 -13.70
C GLY A 412 33.51 4.57 -14.73
N ASN A 413 32.56 5.01 -15.55
CA ASN A 413 32.74 6.05 -16.54
C ASN A 413 32.60 7.43 -15.91
N ARG A 414 33.44 8.38 -16.33
CA ARG A 414 33.30 9.77 -15.90
C ARG A 414 32.14 10.43 -16.62
N LEU A 415 31.24 11.03 -15.85
CA LEU A 415 30.15 11.83 -16.38
C LEU A 415 30.51 13.33 -16.37
N PRO A 416 29.90 14.14 -17.24
CA PRO A 416 30.01 15.59 -17.17
C PRO A 416 29.55 16.14 -15.81
N PRO A 417 30.35 16.99 -15.14
CA PRO A 417 30.06 17.43 -13.77
C PRO A 417 28.85 18.39 -13.69
N GLN A 418 28.62 19.20 -14.72
CA GLN A 418 27.58 20.23 -14.70
C GLN A 418 26.15 19.65 -14.62
N PRO A 419 25.74 18.66 -15.45
CA PRO A 419 24.44 17.99 -15.30
C PRO A 419 24.28 17.27 -13.96
N VAL A 420 25.34 16.61 -13.46
CA VAL A 420 25.31 15.91 -12.17
C VAL A 420 25.08 16.90 -11.02
N GLN A 421 25.71 18.08 -11.07
CA GLN A 421 25.49 19.12 -10.07
C GLN A 421 24.07 19.68 -10.14
N ARG A 422 23.51 19.90 -11.36
CA ARG A 422 22.11 20.31 -11.53
C ARG A 422 21.12 19.32 -10.90
N ILE A 423 21.37 18.02 -11.06
CA ILE A 423 20.56 16.96 -10.43
C ILE A 423 20.66 17.07 -8.91
N ARG A 424 21.88 17.18 -8.36
CA ARG A 424 22.12 17.30 -6.92
C ARG A 424 21.41 18.52 -6.31
N ASP A 425 21.50 19.67 -6.97
CA ASP A 425 20.86 20.92 -6.51
C ASP A 425 19.34 20.79 -6.51
N ALA A 426 18.76 20.22 -7.57
CA ALA A 426 17.33 19.96 -7.66
C ALA A 426 16.86 18.99 -6.56
N VAL A 427 17.56 17.87 -6.38
CA VAL A 427 17.30 16.87 -5.33
C VAL A 427 17.30 17.52 -3.94
N THR A 428 18.30 18.32 -3.63
CA THR A 428 18.42 19.01 -2.32
C THR A 428 17.26 19.99 -2.11
N LYS A 429 16.90 20.75 -3.15
CA LYS A 429 15.77 21.69 -3.13
C LYS A 429 14.44 20.96 -2.88
N HIS A 430 14.17 19.91 -3.63
CA HIS A 430 12.91 19.15 -3.50
C HIS A 430 12.80 18.45 -2.15
N PHE A 431 13.90 17.87 -1.65
CA PHE A 431 13.90 17.25 -0.32
C PHE A 431 13.62 18.26 0.80
N ALA A 432 14.26 19.44 0.77
CA ALA A 432 14.00 20.49 1.74
C ALA A 432 12.54 20.97 1.70
N ALA A 433 11.98 21.14 0.50
CA ALA A 433 10.58 21.51 0.30
C ALA A 433 9.62 20.44 0.86
N LEU A 434 9.87 19.15 0.57
CA LEU A 434 9.07 18.05 1.09
C LEU A 434 9.10 17.96 2.60
N GLN A 435 10.28 18.10 3.21
CA GLN A 435 10.44 18.10 4.66
C GLN A 435 9.72 19.29 5.31
N ALA A 436 9.68 20.46 4.66
CA ALA A 436 8.92 21.61 5.16
C ALA A 436 7.41 21.35 5.09
N LEU A 437 6.92 20.87 3.95
CA LEU A 437 5.50 20.55 3.76
C LEU A 437 5.03 19.43 4.72
N ALA A 438 5.81 18.37 4.89
CA ALA A 438 5.47 17.30 5.82
C ALA A 438 5.39 17.79 7.28
N ARG A 439 6.25 18.74 7.69
CA ARG A 439 6.14 19.39 9.02
C ARG A 439 4.88 20.25 9.13
N GLU A 440 4.54 20.99 8.07
CA GLU A 440 3.32 21.78 8.02
C GLU A 440 2.07 20.89 8.14
N GLN A 441 2.02 19.77 7.41
CA GLN A 441 0.90 18.84 7.49
C GLN A 441 0.84 18.13 8.84
N LYS A 442 1.98 17.69 9.40
CA LYS A 442 2.03 17.13 10.76
C LYS A 442 1.47 18.10 11.80
N ALA A 443 1.73 19.41 11.66
CA ALA A 443 1.26 20.43 12.59
C ALA A 443 -0.25 20.74 12.47
N LYS A 444 -0.90 20.32 11.37
CA LYS A 444 -2.35 20.51 11.15
C LYS A 444 -3.20 19.38 11.72
N VAL A 445 -2.61 18.24 12.06
CA VAL A 445 -3.33 17.11 12.66
C VAL A 445 -3.82 17.55 14.05
N ASP A 446 -5.14 17.50 14.29
CA ASP A 446 -5.75 17.82 15.59
C ASP A 446 -6.86 16.80 15.90
N GLY A 447 -6.73 16.10 17.02
CA GLY A 447 -7.75 15.15 17.47
C GLY A 447 -9.13 15.76 17.69
N ARG A 448 -9.24 17.08 17.90
CA ARG A 448 -10.54 17.78 18.02
C ARG A 448 -11.28 17.84 16.70
N ASP A 449 -10.57 18.06 15.60
CA ASP A 449 -11.16 18.06 14.26
C ASP A 449 -11.63 16.65 13.89
N MET A 450 -10.88 15.62 14.30
CA MET A 450 -11.31 14.21 14.14
C MET A 450 -12.57 13.90 14.95
N VAL A 451 -12.68 14.38 16.19
CA VAL A 451 -13.93 14.24 16.98
C VAL A 451 -15.09 14.94 16.28
N GLN A 452 -14.87 16.12 15.71
CA GLN A 452 -15.89 16.86 14.97
C GLN A 452 -16.34 16.10 13.72
N ALA A 453 -15.40 15.52 12.97
CA ALA A 453 -15.68 14.73 11.77
C ALA A 453 -16.56 13.49 12.05
N LEU A 454 -16.34 12.83 13.18
CA LEU A 454 -17.18 11.71 13.62
C LEU A 454 -18.61 12.13 13.99
N ARG A 455 -18.83 13.43 14.21
CA ARG A 455 -20.12 14.04 14.53
C ARG A 455 -20.68 14.88 13.38
N GLU A 456 -20.04 14.83 12.22
CA GLU A 456 -20.42 15.67 11.10
C GLU A 456 -21.55 15.05 10.26
N GLY A 457 -22.54 15.87 9.95
CA GLY A 457 -23.69 15.50 9.13
C GLY A 457 -24.67 14.54 9.82
N ALA A 458 -25.72 14.16 9.09
CA ALA A 458 -26.80 13.33 9.63
C ALA A 458 -26.32 11.96 10.17
N THR A 459 -25.31 11.36 9.52
CA THR A 459 -24.69 10.11 9.98
C THR A 459 -23.87 10.33 11.26
N GLY A 460 -23.16 11.45 11.34
CA GLY A 460 -22.46 11.92 12.54
C GLY A 460 -23.40 12.11 13.74
N ASP A 461 -24.51 12.82 13.52
CA ASP A 461 -25.55 13.06 14.53
C ASP A 461 -26.12 11.72 15.03
N ALA A 462 -26.45 10.80 14.12
CA ALA A 462 -26.96 9.48 14.48
C ALA A 462 -25.97 8.66 15.36
N MET A 463 -24.66 8.77 15.10
CA MET A 463 -23.64 8.13 15.95
C MET A 463 -23.46 8.83 17.30
N ALA A 464 -23.63 10.16 17.34
CA ALA A 464 -23.55 10.92 18.58
C ALA A 464 -24.76 10.70 19.50
N GLU A 465 -25.94 10.45 18.93
CA GLU A 465 -27.17 10.11 19.64
C GLU A 465 -27.18 8.67 20.19
N ALA A 466 -26.52 7.73 19.51
CA ALA A 466 -26.38 6.35 19.96
C ALA A 466 -25.46 6.24 21.19
N GLU A 467 -25.99 5.81 22.34
CA GLU A 467 -25.28 5.87 23.62
C GLU A 467 -24.00 5.02 23.60
N PHE A 468 -24.07 3.80 23.05
CA PHE A 468 -22.91 2.89 23.00
C PHE A 468 -21.80 3.41 22.07
N LEU A 469 -22.16 4.18 21.04
CA LEU A 469 -21.20 4.81 20.13
C LEU A 469 -20.66 6.11 20.70
N SER A 470 -21.48 6.95 21.32
CA SER A 470 -21.04 8.28 21.79
C SER A 470 -19.83 8.26 22.72
N GLN A 471 -19.69 7.20 23.54
CA GLN A 471 -18.63 7.03 24.54
C GLN A 471 -17.25 6.75 23.92
N GLY A 472 -17.21 6.10 22.75
CA GLY A 472 -15.97 5.67 22.10
C GLY A 472 -15.31 6.73 21.21
N ILE A 473 -16.06 7.77 20.80
CA ILE A 473 -15.65 8.74 19.78
C ILE A 473 -14.31 9.40 20.12
N ARG A 474 -14.18 9.91 21.36
CA ARG A 474 -12.95 10.59 21.79
C ARG A 474 -11.77 9.64 21.85
N ALA A 475 -11.97 8.41 22.34
CA ALA A 475 -10.91 7.43 22.47
C ALA A 475 -10.38 6.98 21.10
N PHE A 476 -11.28 6.76 20.12
CA PHE A 476 -10.90 6.47 18.75
C PHE A 476 -10.16 7.64 18.09
N ALA A 477 -10.69 8.87 18.20
CA ALA A 477 -10.06 10.05 17.63
C ALA A 477 -8.63 10.27 18.17
N THR A 478 -8.39 10.06 19.47
CA THR A 478 -7.03 10.14 20.05
C THR A 478 -6.09 9.06 19.49
N ARG A 479 -6.58 7.83 19.26
CA ARG A 479 -5.79 6.77 18.62
C ARG A 479 -5.49 7.10 17.14
N ALA A 480 -6.48 7.62 16.42
CA ALA A 480 -6.34 8.05 15.04
C ALA A 480 -5.36 9.21 14.90
N GLU A 481 -5.41 10.20 15.80
CA GLU A 481 -4.45 11.31 15.86
C GLU A 481 -3.02 10.80 16.03
N ALA A 482 -2.78 9.90 17.00
CA ALA A 482 -1.45 9.32 17.21
C ALA A 482 -0.95 8.59 15.95
N SER A 483 -1.81 7.79 15.32
CA SER A 483 -1.49 7.06 14.07
C SER A 483 -1.19 8.00 12.89
N ALA A 484 -1.96 9.08 12.74
CA ALA A 484 -1.72 10.11 11.73
C ALA A 484 -0.39 10.85 11.95
N LEU A 485 -0.04 11.15 13.21
CA LEU A 485 1.23 11.76 13.57
C LEU A 485 2.42 10.83 13.29
N ASP A 486 2.27 9.52 13.56
CA ASP A 486 3.26 8.50 13.25
C ASP A 486 3.52 8.41 11.74
N ALA A 487 2.46 8.46 10.91
CA ALA A 487 2.58 8.42 9.46
C ALA A 487 3.43 9.57 8.92
N TRP A 488 3.16 10.81 9.36
CA TRP A 488 3.95 11.97 9.00
C TRP A 488 5.37 11.92 9.56
N GLU A 489 5.55 11.36 10.74
CA GLU A 489 6.89 11.14 11.30
C GLU A 489 7.72 10.19 10.44
N GLY A 490 7.10 9.15 9.87
CA GLY A 490 7.74 8.28 8.89
C GLY A 490 8.32 9.05 7.71
N VAL A 491 7.55 9.97 7.12
CA VAL A 491 8.03 10.84 6.02
C VAL A 491 9.26 11.65 6.44
N LEU A 492 9.25 12.19 7.66
CA LEU A 492 10.35 13.00 8.22
C LEU A 492 11.59 12.16 8.61
N LYS A 493 11.43 10.85 8.86
CA LYS A 493 12.53 9.94 9.20
C LYS A 493 13.41 9.59 7.99
N VAL A 494 12.91 9.72 6.76
CA VAL A 494 13.69 9.42 5.54
C VAL A 494 14.86 10.39 5.39
N ARG A 495 16.05 9.84 5.17
CA ARG A 495 17.31 10.61 5.01
C ARG A 495 17.78 10.57 3.56
N LEU A 496 18.52 11.59 3.09
CA LEU A 496 19.10 11.56 1.74
C LEU A 496 20.44 10.80 1.65
N GLY A 497 21.16 10.66 2.77
CA GLY A 497 22.49 10.06 2.75
C GLY A 497 23.52 10.83 1.90
N LEU A 498 23.30 12.13 1.61
CA LEU A 498 24.29 12.99 0.96
C LEU A 498 25.51 13.14 1.91
N LYS A 499 26.69 12.77 1.41
CA LYS A 499 27.98 12.93 2.11
C LYS A 499 28.77 14.11 1.57
#